data_AF-A0AAD5YY32-F1
#
_entry.id   AF-A0AAD5YY32-F1
#
_cell.length_a   1.000
_cell.length_b   1.000
_cell.length_c   1.000
_cell.angle_alpha   90.00
_cell.angle_beta   90.00
_cell.angle_gamma   90.00
#
_symmetry.space_group_name_H-M   'P 1'
#
loop_
_entity.id
_entity.type
_entity.pdbx_description
1 polymer ?
#
loop_
_entity_poly.entity_id
_entity_poly.type
_entity_poly.pdbx_seq_one_letter_code
_entity_poly.pdbx_strand_id
1 'polypeptide(L)'
;MFGKLIVALTIATSAVMALPTRRADGFASCNYLFVPGVPVVPATTNLVADFNYITGRALAVAVSPHIINGPGSTFTENADNTFNVSNKLETDVWTCAQTAAFLESLAGTNQLGPDGVTWLIKTSECTCDD
;
A
#
# COMPACT_ATOMS: atom_id res chain seq x y z
N MET A 1 -57.04 -42.18 26.92
CA MET A 1 -56.75 -40.73 26.75
C MET A 1 -55.44 -40.63 25.99
N PHE A 2 -55.50 -40.29 24.69
CA PHE A 2 -54.33 -40.29 23.78
C PHE A 2 -53.44 -39.07 24.07
N GLY A 3 -52.23 -39.31 24.57
CA GLY A 3 -51.23 -38.26 24.83
C GLY A 3 -50.61 -37.78 23.52
N LYS A 4 -50.76 -36.49 23.20
CA LYS A 4 -50.21 -35.86 22.02
C LYS A 4 -48.72 -35.54 22.21
N LEU A 5 -47.90 -36.05 21.30
CA LEU A 5 -46.50 -35.68 21.08
C LEU A 5 -46.42 -34.21 20.62
N ILE A 6 -45.56 -33.39 21.24
CA ILE A 6 -45.17 -32.08 20.68
C ILE A 6 -43.66 -32.11 20.48
N VAL A 7 -43.25 -32.23 19.22
CA VAL A 7 -41.86 -32.11 18.78
C VAL A 7 -41.52 -30.62 18.72
N ALA A 8 -40.62 -30.17 19.58
CA ALA A 8 -40.07 -28.82 19.53
C ALA A 8 -38.95 -28.79 18.46
N LEU A 9 -39.21 -28.07 17.37
CA LEU A 9 -38.24 -27.84 16.30
C LEU A 9 -37.37 -26.64 16.69
N THR A 10 -36.16 -26.90 17.17
CA THR A 10 -35.16 -25.86 17.45
C THR A 10 -34.52 -25.41 16.15
N ILE A 11 -34.88 -24.22 15.66
CA ILE A 11 -34.25 -23.61 14.50
C ILE A 11 -32.91 -23.04 14.96
N ALA A 12 -31.82 -23.72 14.62
CA ALA A 12 -30.48 -23.18 14.80
C ALA A 12 -30.31 -21.99 13.83
N THR A 13 -30.42 -20.78 14.35
CA THR A 13 -30.03 -19.57 13.62
C THR A 13 -28.52 -19.61 13.45
N SER A 14 -28.05 -19.90 12.23
CA SER A 14 -26.67 -19.67 11.84
C SER A 14 -26.38 -18.18 12.00
N ALA A 15 -25.61 -17.83 13.03
CA ALA A 15 -24.94 -16.54 13.07
C ALA A 15 -23.98 -16.52 11.89
N VAL A 16 -24.40 -15.88 10.79
CA VAL A 16 -23.48 -15.49 9.74
C VAL A 16 -22.56 -14.48 10.39
N MET A 17 -21.36 -14.92 10.79
CA MET A 17 -20.30 -13.98 11.11
C MET A 17 -20.07 -13.18 9.83
N ALA A 18 -20.62 -11.96 9.79
CA ALA A 18 -20.19 -10.96 8.85
C ALA A 18 -18.70 -10.75 9.16
N LEU A 19 -17.83 -11.46 8.44
CA LEU A 19 -16.43 -11.13 8.39
C LEU A 19 -16.37 -9.64 8.04
N PRO A 20 -15.63 -8.80 8.78
CA PRO A 20 -15.40 -7.45 8.35
C PRO A 20 -14.62 -7.55 7.04
N THR A 21 -15.32 -7.55 5.91
CA THR A 21 -14.77 -7.13 4.63
C THR A 21 -14.50 -5.66 4.79
N ARG A 22 -13.35 -5.31 5.37
CA ARG A 22 -12.83 -3.96 5.24
C ARG A 22 -12.70 -3.73 3.75
N ARG A 23 -13.55 -2.85 3.24
CA ARG A 23 -13.42 -2.35 1.88
C ARG A 23 -12.24 -1.40 1.91
N ALA A 24 -11.43 -1.49 0.87
CA ALA A 24 -10.41 -0.51 0.60
C ALA A 24 -11.04 0.90 0.68
N ASP A 25 -10.46 1.77 1.51
CA ASP A 25 -11.07 3.03 1.98
C ASP A 25 -10.44 4.23 1.25
N GLY A 26 -10.04 4.02 -0.01
CA GLY A 26 -9.40 5.02 -0.85
C GLY A 26 -7.87 4.88 -0.93
N PHE A 27 -7.29 5.65 -1.85
CA PHE A 27 -5.85 5.68 -2.11
C PHE A 27 -5.13 6.61 -1.13
N ALA A 28 -4.00 6.13 -0.60
CA ALA A 28 -2.98 7.00 -0.03
C ALA A 28 -2.18 7.65 -1.16
N SER A 29 -2.31 8.96 -1.30
CA SER A 29 -1.55 9.79 -2.23
C SER A 29 -0.33 10.36 -1.54
N CYS A 30 0.86 9.93 -1.96
CA CYS A 30 2.11 10.26 -1.30
C CYS A 30 3.11 10.94 -2.23
N ASN A 31 3.77 11.97 -1.71
CA ASN A 31 4.92 12.63 -2.31
C ASN A 31 6.19 12.23 -1.56
N TYR A 32 7.21 11.81 -2.31
CA TYR A 32 8.48 11.33 -1.78
C TYR A 32 9.64 12.12 -2.38
N LEU A 33 10.73 12.20 -1.63
CA LEU A 33 12.04 12.56 -2.15
C LEU A 33 12.96 11.35 -2.14
N PHE A 34 13.22 10.78 -3.30
CA PHE A 34 14.12 9.63 -3.47
C PHE A 34 15.55 10.09 -3.74
N VAL A 35 16.51 9.49 -3.04
CA VAL A 35 17.95 9.72 -3.23
C VAL A 35 18.59 8.37 -3.53
N PRO A 36 19.14 8.14 -4.74
CA PRO A 36 19.80 6.89 -5.03
C PRO A 36 21.18 6.85 -4.37
N GLY A 37 21.58 5.66 -3.91
CA GLY A 37 22.89 5.43 -3.29
C GLY A 37 24.06 5.48 -4.29
N VAL A 38 23.76 5.40 -5.58
CA VAL A 38 24.69 5.65 -6.69
C VAL A 38 23.98 6.51 -7.74
N PRO A 39 24.70 7.33 -8.51
CA PRO A 39 24.07 8.09 -9.60
C PRO A 39 23.31 7.17 -10.56
N VAL A 40 22.12 7.59 -10.99
CA VAL A 40 21.24 6.84 -11.89
C VAL A 40 21.03 7.67 -13.14
N VAL A 41 20.99 7.05 -14.31
CA VAL A 41 20.77 7.76 -15.58
C VAL A 41 19.33 7.50 -16.04
N PRO A 42 18.41 8.48 -15.94
CA PRO A 42 16.99 8.28 -16.29
C PRO A 42 16.76 7.78 -17.72
N ALA A 43 17.65 8.12 -18.65
CA ALA A 43 17.55 7.70 -20.05
C ALA A 43 17.68 6.19 -20.26
N THR A 44 18.29 5.47 -19.31
CA THR A 44 18.53 4.02 -19.41
C THR A 44 17.85 3.22 -18.30
N THR A 45 17.17 3.88 -17.37
CA THR A 45 16.55 3.24 -16.20
C THR A 45 15.04 3.48 -16.21
N ASN A 46 14.26 2.42 -15.99
CA ASN A 46 12.80 2.55 -15.87
C ASN A 46 12.41 3.04 -14.48
N LEU A 47 12.66 4.32 -14.21
CA LEU A 47 12.44 4.93 -12.89
C LEU A 47 10.98 4.83 -12.42
N VAL A 48 9.99 4.87 -13.33
CA VAL A 48 8.58 4.65 -12.96
C VAL A 48 8.38 3.26 -12.37
N ALA A 49 8.94 2.22 -13.01
CA ALA A 49 8.85 0.85 -12.51
C ALA A 49 9.58 0.69 -11.16
N ASP A 50 10.76 1.28 -11.01
CA ASP A 50 11.53 1.26 -9.76
C ASP A 50 10.75 1.89 -8.61
N PHE A 51 10.21 3.09 -8.80
CA PHE A 51 9.48 3.77 -7.74
C PHE A 51 8.21 3.03 -7.34
N ASN A 52 7.45 2.49 -8.30
CA ASN A 52 6.29 1.63 -8.03
C ASN A 52 6.71 0.37 -7.25
N TYR A 53 7.83 -0.26 -7.65
CA TYR A 53 8.34 -1.45 -7.00
C TYR A 53 8.73 -1.18 -5.55
N ILE A 54 9.45 -0.09 -5.29
CA ILE A 54 9.97 0.23 -3.95
C ILE A 54 8.84 0.44 -2.95
N THR A 55 7.88 1.34 -3.25
CA THR A 55 6.77 1.64 -2.35
C THR A 55 5.81 0.46 -2.26
N GLY A 56 5.49 -0.18 -3.39
CA GLY A 56 4.62 -1.35 -3.43
C GLY A 56 5.20 -2.55 -2.68
N ARG A 57 6.50 -2.85 -2.83
CA ARG A 57 7.15 -3.94 -2.10
C ARG A 57 7.18 -3.67 -0.60
N ALA A 58 7.53 -2.45 -0.19
CA ALA A 58 7.54 -2.09 1.23
C ALA A 58 6.17 -2.32 1.87
N LEU A 59 5.11 -1.87 1.20
CA LEU A 59 3.73 -2.11 1.62
C LEU A 59 3.40 -3.61 1.63
N ALA A 60 3.83 -4.37 0.61
CA ALA A 60 3.49 -5.78 0.46
C ALA A 60 4.08 -6.63 1.58
N VAL A 61 5.28 -6.28 2.03
CA VAL A 61 5.93 -6.92 3.19
C VAL A 61 5.13 -6.69 4.47
N ALA A 62 4.47 -5.55 4.60
CA ALA A 62 3.71 -5.21 5.80
C ALA A 62 2.30 -5.80 5.83
N VAL A 63 1.63 -5.87 4.67
CA VAL A 63 0.23 -6.34 4.59
C VAL A 63 0.04 -7.74 4.03
N SER A 64 1.01 -8.28 3.28
CA SER A 64 0.99 -9.59 2.61
C SER A 64 -0.17 -9.77 1.61
N PRO A 65 0.11 -10.22 0.39
CA PRO A 65 -0.04 -9.47 -0.86
C PRO A 65 -1.46 -8.93 -1.15
N HIS A 66 -1.84 -7.88 -0.41
CA HIS A 66 -3.18 -7.29 -0.42
C HIS A 66 -3.13 -5.85 -0.98
N ILE A 67 -2.39 -5.63 -2.07
CA ILE A 67 -2.16 -4.29 -2.65
C ILE A 67 -2.99 -4.08 -3.91
N ILE A 68 -3.65 -2.92 -3.95
CA ILE A 68 -4.32 -2.38 -5.13
C ILE A 68 -3.45 -1.19 -5.61
N ASN A 69 -2.80 -1.37 -6.75
CA ASN A 69 -1.98 -0.32 -7.35
C ASN A 69 -2.87 0.76 -7.96
N GLY A 70 -2.62 2.02 -7.60
CA GLY A 70 -3.24 3.18 -8.24
C GLY A 70 -2.61 3.48 -9.60
N PRO A 71 -2.85 4.68 -10.17
CA PRO A 71 -2.05 5.15 -11.29
C PRO A 71 -0.57 5.11 -10.91
N GLY A 72 0.27 4.57 -11.81
CA GLY A 72 1.70 4.40 -11.56
C GLY A 72 2.42 5.70 -11.22
N SER A 73 3.59 5.59 -10.60
CA SER A 73 4.40 6.73 -10.16
C SER A 73 4.67 7.75 -11.26
N THR A 74 4.58 9.02 -10.91
CA THR A 74 5.13 10.14 -11.69
C THR A 74 6.33 10.71 -10.96
N PHE A 75 7.32 11.25 -11.69
CA PHE A 75 8.49 11.83 -11.05
C PHE A 75 9.03 13.06 -11.78
N THR A 76 9.82 13.86 -11.06
CA THR A 76 10.67 14.92 -11.60
C THR A 76 12.06 14.77 -11.00
N GLU A 77 13.08 14.75 -11.86
CA GLU A 77 14.48 14.74 -11.46
C GLU A 77 14.95 16.14 -11.06
N ASN A 78 15.72 16.22 -9.97
CA ASN A 78 16.37 17.43 -9.49
C ASN A 78 17.84 17.50 -9.96
N ALA A 79 18.43 18.70 -9.91
CA ALA A 79 19.81 18.93 -10.34
C ALA A 79 20.88 18.14 -9.54
N ASP A 80 20.53 17.65 -8.35
CA ASP A 80 21.39 16.85 -7.48
C ASP A 80 21.18 15.33 -7.63
N ASN A 81 20.52 14.88 -8.71
CA ASN A 81 20.21 13.47 -8.98
C ASN A 81 19.28 12.85 -7.91
N THR A 82 18.45 13.69 -7.28
CA THR A 82 17.32 13.25 -6.46
C THR A 82 16.01 13.33 -7.24
N PHE A 83 14.98 12.63 -6.78
CA PHE A 83 13.73 12.49 -7.52
C PHE A 83 12.55 12.83 -6.62
N ASN A 84 11.78 13.85 -7.01
CA ASN A 84 10.45 14.08 -6.45
C ASN A 84 9.49 13.09 -7.10
N VAL A 85 8.88 12.23 -6.31
CA VAL A 85 8.01 11.13 -6.80
C VAL A 85 6.63 11.29 -6.19
N SER A 86 5.60 11.21 -7.01
CA SER A 86 4.20 11.09 -6.57
C SER A 86 3.69 9.69 -6.90
N ASN A 87 3.11 9.01 -5.92
CA ASN A 87 2.60 7.65 -6.07
C ASN A 87 1.30 7.47 -5.25
N LYS A 88 0.40 6.63 -5.77
CA LYS A 88 -0.89 6.32 -5.13
C LYS A 88 -1.01 4.83 -4.88
N LEU A 89 -1.22 4.44 -3.62
CA LEU A 89 -1.35 3.04 -3.22
C LEU A 89 -2.56 2.83 -2.33
N GLU A 90 -3.17 1.67 -2.49
CA GLU A 90 -4.29 1.21 -1.69
C GLU A 90 -4.04 -0.24 -1.26
N THR A 91 -4.67 -0.66 -0.17
CA THR A 91 -4.72 -2.07 0.23
C THR A 91 -6.16 -2.44 0.57
N ASP A 92 -6.52 -3.71 0.43
CA ASP A 92 -7.84 -4.20 0.84
C ASP A 92 -7.91 -4.55 2.34
N VAL A 93 -6.80 -4.42 3.09
CA VAL A 93 -6.73 -4.73 4.54
C VAL A 93 -6.60 -3.49 5.44
N TRP A 94 -5.97 -2.43 4.95
CA TRP A 94 -5.77 -1.19 5.68
C TRP A 94 -6.67 -0.08 5.15
N THR A 95 -7.10 0.80 6.04
CA THR A 95 -7.73 2.06 5.62
C THR A 95 -6.70 2.93 4.90
N CYS A 96 -7.16 3.95 4.19
CA CYS A 96 -6.24 4.92 3.61
C CYS A 96 -5.31 5.51 4.67
N ALA A 97 -5.83 5.92 5.84
CA ALA A 97 -5.03 6.53 6.90
C ALA A 97 -3.92 5.59 7.43
N GLN A 98 -4.19 4.29 7.55
CA GLN A 98 -3.18 3.30 7.94
C GLN A 98 -2.13 3.10 6.84
N THR A 99 -2.55 3.10 5.58
CA THR A 99 -1.66 2.98 4.42
C THR A 99 -0.75 4.21 4.31
N ALA A 100 -1.32 5.41 4.43
CA ALA A 100 -0.60 6.68 4.46
C ALA A 100 0.42 6.73 5.59
N ALA A 101 0.01 6.44 6.83
CA ALA A 101 0.92 6.43 7.98
C ALA A 101 2.08 5.44 7.81
N PHE A 102 1.83 4.28 7.22
CA PHE A 102 2.89 3.32 6.91
C PHE A 102 3.86 3.89 5.86
N LEU A 103 3.36 4.44 4.77
CA LEU A 103 4.18 5.00 3.70
C LEU A 103 4.98 6.22 4.16
N GLU A 104 4.44 7.05 5.05
CA GLU A 104 5.16 8.13 5.73
C GLU A 104 6.30 7.61 6.61
N SER A 105 6.08 6.49 7.30
CA SER A 105 7.10 5.85 8.14
C SER A 105 8.33 5.35 7.37
N LEU A 106 8.26 5.27 6.04
CA LEU A 106 9.41 4.94 5.19
C LEU A 106 10.42 6.08 5.09
N ALA A 107 10.07 7.31 5.50
CA ALA A 107 11.01 8.43 5.54
C ALA A 107 12.25 8.10 6.39
N GLY A 108 13.43 8.40 5.85
CA GLY A 108 14.73 8.05 6.44
C GLY A 108 15.18 6.60 6.23
N THR A 109 14.41 5.76 5.54
CA THR A 109 14.75 4.36 5.32
C THR A 109 15.41 4.11 3.96
N ASN A 110 16.32 3.13 3.92
CA ASN A 110 16.88 2.62 2.68
C ASN A 110 16.01 1.47 2.15
N GLN A 111 15.69 1.53 0.86
CA GLN A 111 14.92 0.53 0.14
C GLN A 111 15.71 0.00 -1.05
N LEU A 112 15.62 -1.30 -1.30
CA LEU A 112 16.27 -1.91 -2.46
C LEU A 112 15.33 -1.86 -3.66
N GLY A 113 15.79 -1.24 -4.74
CA GLY A 113 15.13 -1.25 -6.05
C GLY A 113 15.31 -2.59 -6.78
N PRO A 114 14.57 -2.82 -7.88
CA PRO A 114 14.59 -4.10 -8.59
C PRO A 114 15.95 -4.40 -9.24
N ASP A 115 16.68 -3.37 -9.65
CA ASP A 115 18.01 -3.50 -10.27
C ASP A 115 19.17 -3.50 -9.25
N GLY A 116 18.87 -3.64 -7.96
CA GLY A 116 19.88 -3.66 -6.89
C GLY A 116 20.39 -2.29 -6.44
N VAL A 117 19.89 -1.20 -7.04
CA VAL A 117 20.15 0.16 -6.55
C VAL A 117 19.47 0.34 -5.20
N THR A 118 20.24 0.81 -4.22
CA THR A 118 19.68 1.22 -2.92
C THR A 118 19.17 2.66 -3.03
N TRP A 119 17.97 2.91 -2.52
CA TRP A 119 17.29 4.19 -2.54
C TRP A 119 16.98 4.64 -1.12
N LEU A 120 17.46 5.80 -0.73
CA LEU A 120 17.01 6.46 0.48
C LEU A 120 15.71 7.21 0.18
N ILE A 121 14.64 6.89 0.91
CA ILE A 121 13.43 7.72 0.94
C ILE A 121 13.70 8.84 1.94
N LYS A 122 14.13 10.01 1.46
CA LYS A 122 14.54 11.13 2.32
C LYS A 122 13.35 11.77 3.03
N THR A 123 12.26 11.99 2.30
CA THR A 123 10.97 12.47 2.85
C THR A 123 9.84 11.63 2.27
N SER A 124 8.73 11.58 3.00
CA SER A 124 7.47 10.95 2.60
C SER A 124 6.34 11.72 3.26
N GLU A 125 5.42 12.27 2.46
CA GLU A 125 4.25 13.02 2.91
C GLU A 125 3.02 12.48 2.20
N CYS A 126 2.04 12.01 2.96
CA CYS A 126 0.88 11.33 2.42
C CYS A 126 -0.43 12.04 2.79
N THR A 127 -1.42 11.89 1.92
CA THR A 127 -2.79 12.34 2.13
C THR A 127 -3.76 11.26 1.68
N CYS A 128 -4.96 11.30 2.22
CA CYS A 128 -6.06 10.45 1.74
C CYS A 128 -6.90 11.25 0.76
N ASP A 129 -7.06 10.70 -0.45
CA ASP A 129 -8.04 11.22 -1.39
C ASP A 129 -9.42 10.68 -0.96
N ASP A 130 -10.32 11.58 -0.56
CA ASP A 130 -11.75 11.30 -0.30
C ASP A 130 -12.57 11.16 -1.61
#